data_AF-A0A8C7ZJU2-F1
#
_entry.id   AF-A0A8C7ZJU2-F1
#
_cell.length_a   1.000
_cell.length_b   1.000
_cell.length_c   1.000
_cell.angle_alpha   90.00
_cell.angle_beta   90.00
_cell.angle_gamma   90.00
#
_symmetry.space_group_name_H-M   'P 1'
#
loop_
_entity.id
_entity.type
_entity.pdbx_description
1 polymer ?
#
loop_
_entity_poly.entity_id
_entity_poly.type
_entity_poly.pdbx_seq_one_letter_code
_entity_poly.pdbx_strand_id
1 'polypeptide(L)'
;MGLPTLEFSDSFLDSPEFRDRLQCHEVELERTNRFIKELIKDGNSLISALRGLSLAVQRFSQSLQEFQFECIGDAETDDEINIAQSLKEFSQLLNTMEEERKRLIQNADNLLISPLERFRKEQIGAVKEGKKQFDKETERYYSVLEKHLNLSSRKKESQLQEADAQIKKDRQGFYDASLQYVFKIQEVQERKKFEFVEPLLAFLQGLFTFYHEGYELAHEFEPYKQHLQFNLQNARNNFESTRVEVERLMKRIRSAEEDFKPPSSFAMEGHLYIQEKRALGSVWTRYYCTYERSSKMFSMTPEVFRLRSCVRRKTDSIDKRFCFDIEVIERHGVITLQAHSEANRRLWMEAMDGKEPIPCFTAFLNEAGFTFAKKCIELIEALLPWLDSDVWDNKTITSALKDYFRCLAEPLLTYRLHKDFVRAAKFEDQSYRVRAIHALVHKLPEKNKSMLDLLTNHLFKVSSHSDQNQMTVSNLGMIFGPTLMRSQEETVAAMMNIKFQNIVVEIIIENHKKGAAVAQSVEWTLHPPCLQRGA
;
A
#
# COMPACT_ATOMS: atom_id res chain seq x y z
N MET A 1 74.05 31.20 10.36
CA MET A 1 74.93 32.06 9.54
C MET A 1 74.44 32.01 8.11
N GLY A 2 74.52 33.12 7.37
CA GLY A 2 74.15 33.19 5.95
C GLY A 2 75.14 32.46 5.04
N LEU A 3 74.82 32.38 3.74
CA LEU A 3 75.75 31.84 2.74
C LEU A 3 76.97 32.75 2.60
N PRO A 4 78.18 32.19 2.40
CA PRO A 4 79.38 32.98 2.18
C PRO A 4 79.31 33.74 0.84
N THR A 5 79.87 34.94 0.76
CA THR A 5 79.86 35.75 -0.46
C THR A 5 80.66 35.08 -1.59
N LEU A 6 80.16 35.16 -2.82
CA LEU A 6 80.89 34.75 -4.02
C LEU A 6 81.43 35.99 -4.73
N GLU A 7 82.72 36.28 -4.58
CA GLU A 7 83.36 37.39 -5.28
C GLU A 7 83.75 36.97 -6.69
N PHE A 8 83.49 37.82 -7.68
CA PHE A 8 83.92 37.56 -9.07
C PHE A 8 85.44 37.45 -9.19
N SER A 9 86.20 38.18 -8.36
CA SER A 9 87.66 38.11 -8.35
C SER A 9 88.19 36.72 -8.04
N ASP A 10 87.47 35.94 -7.25
CA ASP A 10 87.90 34.60 -6.84
C ASP A 10 87.81 33.58 -7.98
N SER A 11 86.98 33.86 -9.00
CA SER A 11 86.89 33.05 -10.22
C SER A 11 88.22 33.02 -10.99
N PHE A 12 89.07 34.05 -10.84
CA PHE A 12 90.40 34.06 -11.46
C PHE A 12 91.39 33.15 -10.75
N LEU A 13 91.27 33.05 -9.42
CA LEU A 13 92.18 32.30 -8.57
C LEU A 13 91.83 30.82 -8.52
N ASP A 14 90.54 30.48 -8.68
CA ASP A 14 90.03 29.11 -8.59
C ASP A 14 90.49 28.37 -7.32
N SER A 15 90.53 29.09 -6.20
CA SER A 15 91.11 28.55 -4.97
C SER A 15 90.22 27.46 -4.35
N PRO A 16 90.78 26.54 -3.54
CA PRO A 16 89.98 25.58 -2.79
C PRO A 16 88.88 26.24 -1.96
N GLU A 17 89.16 27.39 -1.33
CA GLU A 17 88.18 28.12 -0.53
C GLU A 17 87.05 28.71 -1.40
N PHE A 18 87.35 29.13 -2.64
CA PHE A 18 86.31 29.55 -3.59
C PHE A 18 85.42 28.37 -4.00
N ARG A 19 86.01 27.20 -4.26
CA ARG A 19 85.28 25.96 -4.57
C ARG A 19 84.40 25.51 -3.41
N ASP A 20 84.89 25.61 -2.18
CA ASP A 20 84.10 25.32 -0.98
C ASP A 20 82.91 26.28 -0.83
N ARG A 21 83.13 27.58 -1.12
CA ARG A 21 82.03 28.57 -1.15
C ARG A 21 81.00 28.24 -2.23
N LEU A 22 81.41 27.93 -3.46
CA LEU A 22 80.50 27.48 -4.52
C LEU A 22 79.68 26.26 -4.07
N GLN A 23 80.32 25.26 -3.47
CA GLN A 23 79.65 24.07 -2.97
C GLN A 23 78.60 24.40 -1.90
N CYS A 24 78.85 25.36 -1.01
CA CYS A 24 77.86 25.82 -0.04
C CYS A 24 76.58 26.35 -0.72
N HIS A 25 76.73 27.14 -1.80
CA HIS A 25 75.60 27.65 -2.59
C HIS A 25 74.86 26.54 -3.34
N GLU A 26 75.58 25.59 -3.93
CA GLU A 26 74.98 24.45 -4.63
C GLU A 26 74.13 23.59 -3.69
N VAL A 27 74.64 23.30 -2.50
CA VAL A 27 73.92 22.52 -1.48
C VAL A 27 72.64 23.23 -1.05
N GLU A 28 72.69 24.56 -0.89
CA GLU A 28 71.50 25.34 -0.55
C GLU A 28 70.47 25.34 -1.69
N LEU A 29 70.90 25.49 -2.94
CA LEU A 29 70.00 25.45 -4.09
C LEU A 29 69.34 24.07 -4.26
N GLU A 30 70.06 22.97 -4.02
CA GLU A 30 69.44 21.63 -4.01
C GLU A 30 68.46 21.44 -2.85
N ARG A 31 68.76 22.00 -1.68
CA ARG A 31 67.80 22.01 -0.57
C ARG A 31 66.54 22.79 -0.93
N THR A 32 66.68 23.98 -1.51
CA THR A 32 65.57 24.81 -1.99
C THR A 32 64.77 24.10 -3.06
N ASN A 33 65.42 23.46 -4.04
CA ASN A 33 64.76 22.67 -5.09
C ASN A 33 63.88 21.56 -4.53
N ARG A 34 64.39 20.78 -3.57
CA ARG A 34 63.62 19.72 -2.89
C ARG A 34 62.45 20.30 -2.10
N PHE A 35 62.68 21.39 -1.38
CA PHE A 35 61.63 22.06 -0.61
C PHE A 35 60.48 22.54 -1.50
N ILE A 36 60.79 23.23 -2.60
CA ILE A 36 59.79 23.69 -3.57
C ILE A 36 59.00 22.50 -4.15
N LYS A 37 59.67 21.39 -4.45
CA LYS A 37 59.01 20.18 -4.97
C LYS A 37 58.00 19.60 -3.98
N GLU A 38 58.35 19.48 -2.71
CA GLU A 38 57.41 19.02 -1.68
C GLU A 38 56.28 20.05 -1.46
N LEU A 39 56.59 21.34 -1.46
CA LEU A 39 55.57 22.39 -1.32
C LEU A 39 54.54 22.37 -2.44
N ILE A 40 54.97 22.14 -3.69
CA ILE A 40 54.06 21.96 -4.84
C ILE A 40 53.17 20.73 -4.63
N LYS A 41 53.72 19.63 -4.12
CA LYS A 41 52.96 18.39 -3.85
C LYS A 41 51.93 18.61 -2.74
N ASP A 42 52.30 19.30 -1.66
CA ASP A 42 51.39 19.63 -0.57
C ASP A 42 50.31 20.62 -1.04
N GLY A 43 50.67 21.63 -1.83
CA GLY A 43 49.74 22.56 -2.46
C GLY A 43 48.72 21.86 -3.36
N ASN A 44 49.16 20.91 -4.19
CA ASN A 44 48.25 20.09 -5.00
C ASN A 44 47.31 19.23 -4.14
N SER A 45 47.82 18.69 -3.03
CA SER A 45 47.01 17.91 -2.08
C SER A 45 45.95 18.78 -1.41
N LEU A 46 46.30 20.01 -1.02
CA LEU A 46 45.36 21.01 -0.50
C LEU A 46 44.28 21.35 -1.53
N ILE A 47 44.65 21.64 -2.78
CA ILE A 47 43.71 21.93 -3.87
C ILE A 47 42.77 20.75 -4.10
N SER A 48 43.28 19.52 -4.05
CA SER A 48 42.46 18.30 -4.17
C SER A 48 41.46 18.16 -3.03
N ALA A 49 41.87 18.43 -1.78
CA ALA A 49 40.97 18.42 -0.63
C ALA A 49 39.87 19.48 -0.75
N LEU A 50 40.21 20.70 -1.18
CA LEU A 50 39.24 21.78 -1.43
C LEU A 50 38.22 21.40 -2.51
N ARG A 51 38.65 20.72 -3.58
CA ARG A 51 37.75 20.17 -4.61
C ARG A 51 36.81 19.11 -4.03
N GLY A 52 37.34 18.22 -3.17
CA GLY A 52 36.54 17.20 -2.49
C GLY A 52 35.45 17.80 -1.61
N LEU A 53 35.81 18.82 -0.80
CA LEU A 53 34.85 19.56 0.01
C LEU A 53 33.80 20.25 -0.86
N SER A 54 34.21 20.90 -1.95
CA SER A 54 33.28 21.59 -2.85
C SER A 54 32.26 20.64 -3.45
N LEU A 55 32.70 19.48 -3.94
CA LEU A 55 31.80 18.45 -4.47
C LEU A 55 30.81 17.95 -3.40
N ALA A 56 31.25 17.76 -2.17
CA ALA A 56 30.39 17.32 -1.07
C ALA A 56 29.30 18.36 -0.74
N VAL A 57 29.68 19.64 -0.64
CA VAL A 57 28.72 20.72 -0.37
C VAL A 57 27.71 20.87 -1.51
N GLN A 58 28.15 20.79 -2.77
CA GLN A 58 27.24 20.85 -3.92
C GLN A 58 26.20 19.72 -3.91
N ARG A 59 26.61 18.48 -3.60
CA ARG A 59 25.67 17.35 -3.50
C ARG A 59 24.67 17.52 -2.36
N PHE A 60 25.14 18.00 -1.21
CA PHE A 60 24.27 18.29 -0.08
C PHE A 60 23.26 19.40 -0.42
N SER A 61 23.72 20.48 -1.05
CA SER A 61 22.88 21.57 -1.54
C SER A 61 21.80 21.08 -2.52
N GLN A 62 22.15 20.21 -3.48
CA GLN A 62 21.18 19.61 -4.39
C GLN A 62 20.09 18.81 -3.63
N SER A 63 20.48 18.05 -2.61
CA SER A 63 19.52 17.28 -1.80
C SER A 63 18.53 18.20 -1.07
N LEU A 64 18.98 19.37 -0.61
CA LEU A 64 18.12 20.38 0.01
C LEU A 64 17.16 21.01 -1.02
N GLN A 65 17.62 21.23 -2.25
CA GLN A 65 16.84 21.85 -3.31
C GLN A 65 15.70 20.95 -3.82
N GLU A 66 15.93 19.64 -3.87
CA GLU A 66 14.97 18.64 -4.38
C GLU A 66 13.87 18.30 -3.35
N PHE A 67 14.11 18.55 -2.06
CA PHE A 67 13.13 18.24 -1.02
C PHE A 67 11.92 19.17 -1.07
N GLN A 68 10.72 18.60 -0.88
CA GLN A 68 9.47 19.33 -0.76
C GLN A 68 8.69 18.80 0.45
N PHE A 69 8.08 19.72 1.20
CA PHE A 69 7.19 19.39 2.30
C PHE A 69 5.77 19.20 1.78
N GLU A 70 5.03 18.26 2.36
CA GLU A 70 3.59 18.16 2.20
C GLU A 70 2.95 18.40 3.57
N CYS A 71 2.13 19.45 3.68
CA CYS A 71 1.40 19.78 4.90
C CYS A 71 0.01 19.15 4.90
N ILE A 72 -0.52 18.91 6.11
CA ILE A 72 -1.87 18.36 6.29
C ILE A 72 -2.90 19.48 6.11
N GLY A 73 -3.76 19.37 5.11
CA GLY A 73 -4.85 20.31 4.86
C GLY A 73 -5.02 20.58 3.36
N ASP A 74 -6.11 21.28 3.01
CA ASP A 74 -6.40 21.64 1.62
C ASP A 74 -5.72 22.96 1.19
N ALA A 75 -5.05 23.64 2.14
CA ALA A 75 -4.30 24.86 1.93
C ALA A 75 -3.17 24.98 2.97
N GLU A 76 -2.08 25.66 2.60
CA GLU A 76 -0.93 25.92 3.47
C GLU A 76 -1.01 27.35 4.03
N THR A 77 -0.52 27.53 5.25
CA THR A 77 -0.33 28.84 5.87
C THR A 77 0.94 29.52 5.35
N ASP A 78 1.03 30.84 5.47
CA ASP A 78 2.22 31.60 5.09
C ASP A 78 3.49 31.10 5.82
N ASP A 79 3.37 30.73 7.10
CA ASP A 79 4.47 30.16 7.89
C ASP A 79 4.93 28.81 7.31
N GLU A 80 3.99 27.93 6.94
CA GLU A 80 4.28 26.62 6.35
C GLU A 80 4.96 26.75 4.98
N ILE A 81 4.47 27.65 4.12
CA ILE A 81 5.08 27.93 2.80
C ILE A 81 6.52 28.44 2.99
N ASN A 82 6.72 29.38 3.91
CA ASN A 82 8.05 29.94 4.19
C ASN A 82 9.02 28.91 4.77
N ILE A 83 8.55 28.05 5.69
CA ILE A 83 9.34 26.94 6.24
C ILE A 83 9.64 25.92 5.14
N ALA A 84 8.68 25.60 4.29
CA ALA A 84 8.85 24.62 3.23
C ALA A 84 9.89 25.06 2.19
N GLN A 85 9.92 26.36 1.89
CA GLN A 85 10.87 26.97 0.98
C GLN A 85 12.28 27.11 1.59
N SER A 86 12.43 27.01 2.92
CA SER A 86 13.70 27.29 3.59
C SER A 86 14.88 26.42 3.18
N LEU A 87 14.64 25.15 2.83
CA LEU A 87 15.71 24.27 2.35
C LEU A 87 16.27 24.72 1.00
N LYS A 88 15.43 25.32 0.13
CA LYS A 88 15.89 25.91 -1.13
C LYS A 88 16.70 27.18 -0.88
N GLU A 89 16.33 27.99 0.10
CA GLU A 89 17.12 29.17 0.50
C GLU A 89 18.50 28.76 1.06
N PHE A 90 18.55 27.72 1.90
CA PHE A 90 19.82 27.16 2.38
C PHE A 90 20.68 26.61 1.24
N SER A 91 20.08 25.93 0.28
CA SER A 91 20.76 25.45 -0.93
C SER A 91 21.37 26.59 -1.72
N GLN A 92 20.62 27.67 -1.93
CA GLN A 92 21.11 28.86 -2.64
C GLN A 92 22.33 29.48 -1.94
N LEU A 93 22.26 29.70 -0.62
CA LEU A 93 23.38 30.23 0.17
C LEU A 93 24.64 29.36 0.03
N LEU A 94 24.49 28.03 0.16
CA LEU A 94 25.59 27.09 0.00
C LEU A 94 26.19 27.16 -1.41
N ASN A 95 25.36 27.20 -2.45
CA ASN A 95 25.82 27.27 -3.83
C ASN A 95 26.61 28.55 -4.11
N THR A 96 26.16 29.70 -3.61
CA THR A 96 26.88 30.97 -3.75
C THR A 96 28.26 30.92 -3.09
N MET A 97 28.34 30.37 -1.86
CA MET A 97 29.63 30.17 -1.19
C MET A 97 30.56 29.21 -1.97
N GLU A 98 30.00 28.19 -2.61
CA GLU A 98 30.77 27.26 -3.44
C GLU A 98 31.31 27.89 -4.73
N GLU A 99 30.63 28.88 -5.30
CA GLU A 99 31.16 29.62 -6.45
C GLU A 99 32.43 30.38 -6.08
N GLU A 100 32.48 30.99 -4.89
CA GLU A 100 33.70 31.62 -4.37
C GLU A 100 34.82 30.60 -4.14
N ARG A 101 34.52 29.44 -3.56
CA ARG A 101 35.54 28.39 -3.37
C ARG A 101 36.08 27.87 -4.71
N LYS A 102 35.22 27.72 -5.72
CA LYS A 102 35.64 27.30 -7.07
C LYS A 102 36.59 28.31 -7.69
N ARG A 103 36.32 29.61 -7.58
CA ARG A 103 37.24 30.68 -8.04
C ARG A 103 38.61 30.55 -7.38
N LEU A 104 38.65 30.37 -6.06
CA LEU A 104 39.90 30.13 -5.32
C LEU A 104 40.65 28.90 -5.86
N ILE A 105 39.96 27.76 -5.99
CA ILE A 105 40.56 26.50 -6.49
C ILE A 105 41.10 26.65 -7.91
N GLN A 106 40.35 27.32 -8.79
CA GLN A 106 40.71 27.47 -10.20
C GLN A 106 41.89 28.42 -10.38
N ASN A 107 42.01 29.43 -9.52
CA ASN A 107 43.13 30.35 -9.52
C ASN A 107 44.39 29.78 -8.83
N ALA A 108 44.23 28.82 -7.90
CA ALA A 108 45.35 28.26 -7.13
C ALA A 108 46.44 27.63 -8.02
N ASP A 109 46.07 26.99 -9.14
CA ASP A 109 47.06 26.44 -10.06
C ASP A 109 47.92 27.55 -10.69
N ASN A 110 47.26 28.60 -11.20
CA ASN A 110 47.92 29.72 -11.89
C ASN A 110 48.70 30.63 -10.94
N LEU A 111 48.22 30.81 -9.70
CA LEU A 111 48.81 31.74 -8.73
C LEU A 111 49.87 31.11 -7.84
N LEU A 112 49.80 29.79 -7.58
CA LEU A 112 50.71 29.10 -6.66
C LEU A 112 51.53 28.02 -7.37
N ILE A 113 50.87 27.03 -7.96
CA ILE A 113 51.53 25.82 -8.45
C ILE A 113 52.43 26.11 -9.65
N SER A 114 51.86 26.73 -10.69
CA SER A 114 52.55 27.04 -11.94
C SER A 114 53.76 27.98 -11.74
N PRO A 115 53.68 29.08 -10.96
CA PRO A 115 54.84 29.92 -10.67
C PRO A 115 55.97 29.20 -9.92
N LEU A 116 55.64 28.39 -8.90
CA LEU A 116 56.63 27.61 -8.15
C LEU A 116 57.31 26.56 -9.04
N GLU A 117 56.54 25.90 -9.92
CA GLU A 117 57.10 24.98 -10.91
C GLU A 117 58.03 25.68 -11.90
N ARG A 118 57.61 26.86 -12.38
CA ARG A 118 58.40 27.67 -13.31
C ARG A 118 59.73 28.07 -12.67
N PHE A 119 59.70 28.63 -11.46
CA PHE A 119 60.93 28.99 -10.74
C PHE A 119 61.87 27.79 -10.58
N ARG A 120 61.34 26.62 -10.19
CA ARG A 120 62.12 25.39 -10.04
C ARG A 120 62.76 24.92 -11.35
N LYS A 121 61.99 24.90 -12.43
CA LYS A 121 62.42 24.36 -13.73
C LYS A 121 63.34 25.33 -14.47
N GLU A 122 63.01 26.61 -14.47
CA GLU A 122 63.71 27.63 -15.27
C GLU A 122 64.87 28.26 -14.49
N GLN A 123 64.66 28.71 -13.25
CA GLN A 123 65.70 29.42 -12.49
C GLN A 123 66.71 28.44 -11.92
N ILE A 124 66.27 27.48 -11.09
CA ILE A 124 67.18 26.48 -10.51
C ILE A 124 67.75 25.56 -11.59
N GLY A 125 66.92 25.17 -12.58
CA GLY A 125 67.39 24.37 -13.72
C GLY A 125 68.51 25.05 -14.51
N ALA A 126 68.42 26.36 -14.75
CA ALA A 126 69.48 27.11 -15.44
C ALA A 126 70.81 27.11 -14.66
N VAL A 127 70.79 27.14 -13.32
CA VAL A 127 72.02 27.01 -12.52
C VAL A 127 72.65 25.63 -12.69
N LYS A 128 71.84 24.56 -12.79
CA LYS A 128 72.34 23.20 -13.04
C LYS A 128 73.00 23.06 -14.40
N GLU A 129 72.44 23.69 -15.44
CA GLU A 129 73.08 23.73 -16.75
C GLU A 129 74.35 24.60 -16.74
N GLY A 130 74.33 25.73 -16.04
CA GLY A 130 75.51 26.57 -15.82
C GLY A 130 76.66 25.81 -15.14
N LYS A 131 76.33 25.00 -14.13
CA LYS A 131 77.30 24.11 -13.47
C LYS A 131 77.94 23.13 -14.46
N LYS A 132 77.14 22.43 -15.26
CA LYS A 132 77.67 21.48 -16.26
C LYS A 132 78.64 22.15 -17.23
N GLN A 133 78.31 23.37 -17.67
CA GLN A 133 79.18 24.13 -18.57
C GLN A 133 80.47 24.58 -17.87
N PHE A 134 80.38 25.03 -16.62
CA PHE A 134 81.55 25.37 -15.80
C PHE A 134 82.46 24.17 -15.54
N ASP A 135 81.90 23.02 -15.16
CA ASP A 135 82.65 21.77 -14.92
C ASP A 135 83.35 21.31 -16.21
N LYS A 136 82.66 21.37 -17.35
CA LYS A 136 83.21 21.03 -18.67
C LYS A 136 84.40 21.92 -19.06
N GLU A 137 84.28 23.24 -18.93
CA GLU A 137 85.40 24.15 -19.24
C GLU A 137 86.53 24.03 -18.20
N THR A 138 86.20 23.70 -16.94
CA THR A 138 87.20 23.37 -15.90
C THR A 138 88.04 22.17 -16.32
N GLU A 139 87.41 21.04 -16.65
CA GLU A 139 88.11 19.83 -17.09
C GLU A 139 88.96 20.07 -18.35
N ARG A 140 88.40 20.80 -19.32
CA ARG A 140 89.10 21.16 -20.56
C ARG A 140 90.33 22.01 -20.28
N TYR A 141 90.21 23.06 -19.47
CA TYR A 141 91.32 23.95 -19.15
C TYR A 141 92.45 23.20 -18.44
N TYR A 142 92.15 22.45 -17.39
CA TYR A 142 93.18 21.72 -16.64
C TYR A 142 93.82 20.60 -17.48
N SER A 143 93.07 19.93 -18.37
CA SER A 143 93.64 18.95 -19.31
C SER A 143 94.62 19.59 -20.30
N VAL A 144 94.31 20.79 -20.82
CA VAL A 144 95.22 21.51 -21.72
C VAL A 144 96.41 22.07 -20.95
N LEU A 145 96.22 22.54 -19.73
CA LEU A 145 97.29 23.01 -18.85
C LEU A 145 98.31 21.92 -18.56
N GLU A 146 97.87 20.71 -18.22
CA GLU A 146 98.76 19.58 -17.98
C GLU A 146 99.60 19.23 -19.23
N LYS A 147 98.97 19.24 -20.41
CA LYS A 147 99.69 19.02 -21.68
C LYS A 147 100.70 20.13 -21.98
N HIS A 148 100.33 21.38 -21.69
CA HIS A 148 101.18 22.55 -21.86
C HIS A 148 102.41 22.48 -20.93
N LEU A 149 102.22 22.15 -19.65
CA LEU A 149 103.30 22.03 -18.66
C LEU A 149 104.26 20.87 -18.97
N ASN A 150 103.77 19.79 -19.60
CA ASN A 150 104.57 18.65 -20.02
C ASN A 150 105.27 18.85 -21.38
N LEU A 151 105.08 20.00 -22.04
CA LEU A 151 105.72 20.29 -23.32
C LEU A 151 107.22 20.55 -23.12
N SER A 152 108.06 19.81 -23.85
CA SER A 152 109.52 19.98 -23.75
C SER A 152 109.95 21.37 -24.22
N SER A 153 110.79 22.04 -23.42
CA SER A 153 111.42 23.32 -23.75
C SER A 153 112.34 23.29 -24.99
N ARG A 154 112.60 22.11 -25.56
CA ARG A 154 113.40 21.91 -26.79
C ARG A 154 112.57 21.91 -28.07
N LYS A 155 111.25 22.10 -27.98
CA LYS A 155 110.36 22.17 -29.15
C LYS A 155 110.64 23.43 -29.97
N LYS A 156 110.18 23.43 -31.23
CA LYS A 156 110.31 24.62 -32.09
C LYS A 156 109.53 25.77 -31.47
N GLU A 157 110.08 26.98 -31.56
CA GLU A 157 109.47 28.21 -31.06
C GLU A 157 108.00 28.38 -31.52
N SER A 158 107.70 28.06 -32.78
CA SER A 158 106.34 28.12 -33.32
C SER A 158 105.35 27.19 -32.59
N GLN A 159 105.81 26.02 -32.13
CA GLN A 159 104.98 25.06 -31.39
C GLN A 159 104.77 25.50 -29.94
N LEU A 160 105.76 26.16 -29.34
CA LEU A 160 105.64 26.76 -28.01
C LEU A 160 104.62 27.91 -28.04
N GLN A 161 104.73 28.81 -29.02
CA GLN A 161 103.79 29.92 -29.22
C GLN A 161 102.36 29.46 -29.49
N GLU A 162 102.17 28.37 -30.25
CA GLU A 162 100.84 27.78 -30.47
C GLU A 162 100.26 27.23 -29.18
N ALA A 163 101.07 26.54 -28.36
CA ALA A 163 100.64 26.04 -27.05
C ALA A 163 100.31 27.17 -26.08
N ASP A 164 101.10 28.27 -26.07
CA ASP A 164 100.83 29.48 -25.29
C ASP A 164 99.52 30.16 -25.70
N ALA A 165 99.26 30.26 -27.01
CA ALA A 165 98.02 30.83 -27.53
C ALA A 165 96.81 29.96 -27.15
N GLN A 166 96.95 28.63 -27.23
CA GLN A 166 95.89 27.69 -26.89
C GLN A 166 95.56 27.73 -25.39
N ILE A 167 96.56 27.71 -24.50
CA ILE A 167 96.31 27.78 -23.05
C ILE A 167 95.68 29.13 -22.66
N LYS A 168 96.09 30.23 -23.29
CA LYS A 168 95.46 31.55 -23.07
C LYS A 168 93.99 31.55 -23.47
N LYS A 169 93.64 30.91 -24.59
CA LYS A 169 92.26 30.77 -25.08
C LYS A 169 91.41 29.91 -24.14
N ASP A 170 91.89 28.73 -23.75
CA ASP A 170 91.13 27.84 -22.86
C ASP A 170 91.02 28.41 -21.44
N ARG A 171 92.04 29.13 -20.96
CA ARG A 171 91.98 29.88 -19.69
C ARG A 171 90.88 30.94 -19.71
N GLN A 172 90.75 31.69 -20.82
CA GLN A 172 89.68 32.66 -20.97
C GLN A 172 88.30 31.98 -20.97
N GLY A 173 88.14 30.86 -21.69
CA GLY A 173 86.89 30.09 -21.71
C GLY A 173 86.48 29.57 -20.32
N PHE A 174 87.44 29.07 -19.55
CA PHE A 174 87.23 28.69 -18.15
C PHE A 174 86.77 29.88 -17.29
N TYR A 175 87.44 31.03 -17.41
CA TYR A 175 87.07 32.23 -16.66
C TYR A 175 85.69 32.76 -17.02
N ASP A 176 85.37 32.84 -18.30
CA ASP A 176 84.05 33.27 -18.75
C ASP A 176 82.96 32.33 -18.21
N ALA A 177 83.20 31.02 -18.21
CA ALA A 177 82.27 30.03 -17.65
C ALA A 177 82.11 30.18 -16.12
N SER A 178 83.21 30.40 -15.40
CA SER A 178 83.20 30.63 -13.94
C SER A 178 82.42 31.89 -13.57
N LEU A 179 82.67 33.01 -14.27
CA LEU A 179 81.98 34.28 -14.03
C LEU A 179 80.48 34.16 -14.31
N GLN A 180 80.10 33.52 -15.42
CA GLN A 180 78.69 33.27 -15.75
C GLN A 180 78.02 32.37 -14.72
N TYR A 181 78.73 31.35 -14.22
CA TYR A 181 78.18 30.45 -13.22
C TYR A 181 77.96 31.16 -11.87
N VAL A 182 78.95 31.92 -11.39
CA VAL A 182 78.85 32.75 -10.18
C VAL A 182 77.71 33.77 -10.30
N PHE A 183 77.63 34.48 -11.44
CA PHE A 183 76.55 35.42 -11.71
C PHE A 183 75.19 34.73 -11.62
N LYS A 184 75.03 33.55 -12.24
CA LYS A 184 73.75 32.85 -12.26
C LYS A 184 73.33 32.34 -10.89
N ILE A 185 74.28 31.88 -10.06
CA ILE A 185 73.99 31.52 -8.67
C ILE A 185 73.46 32.73 -7.91
N GLN A 186 74.16 33.87 -7.98
CA GLN A 186 73.76 35.08 -7.28
C GLN A 186 72.38 35.58 -7.76
N GLU A 187 72.14 35.57 -9.07
CA GLU A 187 70.85 35.95 -9.65
C GLU A 187 69.70 35.12 -9.07
N VAL A 188 69.86 33.78 -9.01
CA VAL A 188 68.81 32.89 -8.49
C VAL A 188 68.62 33.08 -6.98
N GLN A 189 69.68 33.33 -6.22
CA GLN A 189 69.57 33.63 -4.79
C GLN A 189 68.77 34.90 -4.51
N GLU A 190 68.93 35.93 -5.35
CA GLU A 190 68.13 37.17 -5.25
C GLU A 190 66.70 36.96 -5.74
N ARG A 191 66.50 36.30 -6.90
CA ARG A 191 65.17 35.98 -7.44
C ARG A 191 64.31 35.17 -6.48
N LYS A 192 64.92 34.22 -5.75
CA LYS A 192 64.24 33.41 -4.73
C LYS A 192 63.51 34.28 -3.70
N LYS A 193 64.00 35.48 -3.38
CA LYS A 193 63.39 36.32 -2.33
C LYS A 193 62.00 36.84 -2.71
N PHE A 194 61.74 37.04 -3.99
CA PHE A 194 60.46 37.58 -4.47
C PHE A 194 59.67 36.58 -5.32
N GLU A 195 60.29 35.91 -6.31
CA GLU A 195 59.57 34.96 -7.20
C GLU A 195 59.03 33.72 -6.45
N PHE A 196 59.58 33.41 -5.26
CA PHE A 196 59.06 32.35 -4.41
C PHE A 196 57.98 32.83 -3.43
N VAL A 197 58.10 34.07 -2.93
CA VAL A 197 57.22 34.60 -1.87
C VAL A 197 55.93 35.19 -2.46
N GLU A 198 56.01 35.82 -3.63
CA GLU A 198 54.85 36.42 -4.32
C GLU A 198 53.73 35.39 -4.61
N PRO A 199 54.00 34.18 -5.13
CA PRO A 199 52.96 33.15 -5.34
C PRO A 199 52.24 32.76 -4.04
N LEU A 200 52.99 32.64 -2.94
CA LEU A 200 52.42 32.30 -1.63
C LEU A 200 51.53 33.43 -1.11
N LEU A 201 52.00 34.67 -1.23
CA LEU A 201 51.22 35.84 -0.85
C LEU A 201 49.93 35.96 -1.67
N ALA A 202 50.02 35.75 -2.99
CA ALA A 202 48.86 35.80 -3.88
C ALA A 202 47.81 34.72 -3.52
N PHE A 203 48.27 33.51 -3.19
CA PHE A 203 47.37 32.44 -2.73
C PHE A 203 46.70 32.77 -1.39
N LEU A 204 47.46 33.30 -0.42
CA LEU A 204 46.92 33.74 0.87
C LEU A 204 45.90 34.86 0.70
N GLN A 205 46.14 35.80 -0.21
CA GLN A 205 45.18 36.85 -0.53
C GLN A 205 43.88 36.25 -1.07
N GLY A 206 43.96 35.28 -1.98
CA GLY A 206 42.77 34.57 -2.47
C GLY A 206 42.01 33.83 -1.37
N LEU A 207 42.72 33.22 -0.42
CA LEU A 207 42.10 32.61 0.76
C LEU A 207 41.37 33.64 1.62
N PHE A 208 41.99 34.79 1.90
CA PHE A 208 41.35 35.84 2.70
C PHE A 208 40.14 36.45 2.00
N THR A 209 40.19 36.63 0.67
CA THR A 209 39.02 37.03 -0.11
C THR A 209 37.90 36.01 0.05
N PHE A 210 38.18 34.70 -0.11
CA PHE A 210 37.15 33.66 0.09
C PHE A 210 36.51 33.71 1.49
N TYR A 211 37.30 33.90 2.55
CA TYR A 211 36.75 34.03 3.90
C TYR A 211 35.93 35.31 4.10
N HIS A 212 36.35 36.42 3.49
CA HIS A 212 35.62 37.67 3.54
C HIS A 212 34.26 37.56 2.85
N GLU A 213 34.22 37.01 1.63
CA GLU A 213 32.96 36.76 0.92
C GLU A 213 32.04 35.83 1.72
N GLY A 214 32.59 34.80 2.36
CA GLY A 214 31.81 33.93 3.25
C GLY A 214 31.21 34.65 4.45
N TYR A 215 31.91 35.65 4.99
CA TYR A 215 31.40 36.50 6.07
C TYR A 215 30.28 37.43 5.58
N GLU A 216 30.48 38.10 4.44
CA GLU A 216 29.47 39.00 3.86
C GLU A 216 28.19 38.22 3.52
N LEU A 217 28.29 37.06 2.89
CA LEU A 217 27.14 36.19 2.62
C LEU A 217 26.40 35.78 3.90
N ALA A 218 27.11 35.44 4.97
CA ALA A 218 26.49 35.12 6.25
C ALA A 218 25.78 36.32 6.88
N HIS A 219 26.34 37.52 6.71
CA HIS A 219 25.75 38.76 7.19
C HIS A 219 24.47 39.11 6.41
N GLU A 220 24.49 39.01 5.08
CA GLU A 220 23.33 39.21 4.20
C GLU A 220 22.20 38.20 4.48
N PHE A 221 22.54 36.99 4.91
CA PHE A 221 21.58 35.93 5.24
C PHE A 221 20.91 36.12 6.62
N GLU A 222 21.47 36.95 7.50
CA GLU A 222 21.02 37.09 8.89
C GLU A 222 19.55 37.54 9.03
N PRO A 223 19.03 38.52 8.26
CA PRO A 223 17.62 38.91 8.34
C PRO A 223 16.66 37.76 7.99
N TYR A 224 16.99 36.98 6.95
CA TYR A 224 16.20 35.81 6.56
C TYR A 224 16.21 34.76 7.67
N LYS A 225 17.39 34.46 8.25
CA LYS A 225 17.53 33.53 9.37
C LYS A 225 16.67 33.94 10.57
N GLN A 226 16.66 35.22 10.93
CA GLN A 226 15.85 35.72 12.05
C GLN A 226 14.34 35.57 11.77
N HIS A 227 13.91 35.88 10.55
CA HIS A 227 12.52 35.70 10.14
C HIS A 227 12.12 34.22 10.17
N LEU A 228 12.96 33.33 9.63
CA LEU A 228 12.70 31.89 9.67
C LEU A 228 12.63 31.35 11.11
N GLN A 229 13.50 31.83 12.01
CA GLN A 229 13.44 31.47 13.44
C GLN A 229 12.11 31.88 14.09
N PHE A 230 11.57 33.05 13.73
CA PHE A 230 10.26 33.49 14.18
C PHE A 230 9.14 32.57 13.64
N ASN A 231 9.14 32.26 12.35
CA ASN A 231 8.13 31.38 11.73
C ASN A 231 8.19 29.96 12.34
N LEU A 232 9.39 29.44 12.60
CA LEU A 232 9.58 28.15 13.29
C LEU A 232 9.03 28.17 14.72
N GLN A 233 9.21 29.27 15.44
CA GLN A 233 8.65 29.41 16.79
C GLN A 233 7.12 29.50 16.77
N ASN A 234 6.54 30.20 15.79
CA ASN A 234 5.09 30.24 15.59
C ASN A 234 4.53 28.86 15.27
N ALA A 235 5.15 28.14 14.33
CA ALA A 235 4.76 26.77 13.98
C ALA A 235 4.82 25.85 15.21
N ARG A 236 5.83 25.99 16.07
CA ARG A 236 5.93 25.22 17.33
C ARG A 236 4.82 25.58 18.31
N ASN A 237 4.52 26.86 18.49
CA ASN A 237 3.44 27.31 19.38
C ASN A 237 2.07 26.83 18.88
N ASN A 238 1.85 26.90 17.57
CA ASN A 238 0.64 26.40 16.92
C ASN A 238 0.49 24.89 17.10
N PHE A 239 1.57 24.12 16.90
CA PHE A 239 1.57 22.68 17.14
C PHE A 239 1.15 22.33 18.57
N GLU A 240 1.71 23.01 19.58
CA GLU A 240 1.38 22.74 20.98
C GLU A 240 -0.10 22.99 21.28
N SER A 241 -0.66 24.09 20.75
CA SER A 241 -2.09 24.41 20.88
C SER A 241 -2.97 23.37 20.15
N THR A 242 -2.68 23.12 18.87
CA THR A 242 -3.43 22.19 18.03
C THR A 242 -3.38 20.77 18.57
N ARG A 243 -2.24 20.31 19.10
CA ARG A 243 -2.10 18.99 19.72
C ARG A 243 -3.07 18.81 20.88
N VAL A 244 -3.20 19.80 21.75
CA VAL A 244 -4.13 19.76 22.89
C VAL A 244 -5.58 19.66 22.40
N GLU A 245 -5.95 20.43 21.37
CA GLU A 245 -7.30 20.37 20.78
C GLU A 245 -7.58 19.04 20.08
N VAL A 246 -6.62 18.50 19.33
CA VAL A 246 -6.71 17.18 18.69
C VAL A 246 -6.85 16.09 19.76
N GLU A 247 -6.09 16.16 20.85
CA GLU A 247 -6.24 15.23 21.97
C GLU A 247 -7.61 15.35 22.65
N ARG A 248 -8.12 16.58 22.85
CA ARG A 248 -9.46 16.81 23.40
C ARG A 248 -10.53 16.25 22.48
N LEU A 249 -10.41 16.45 21.17
CA LEU A 249 -11.31 15.86 20.18
C LEU A 249 -11.28 14.33 20.23
N MET A 250 -10.08 13.73 20.24
CA MET A 250 -9.92 12.28 20.36
C MET A 250 -10.57 11.75 21.64
N LYS A 251 -10.34 12.40 22.79
CA LYS A 251 -10.95 12.01 24.07
C LYS A 251 -12.48 12.09 24.02
N ARG A 252 -13.04 13.18 23.46
CA ARG A 252 -14.49 13.35 23.27
C ARG A 252 -15.09 12.26 22.39
N ILE A 253 -14.49 11.98 21.23
CA ILE A 253 -14.95 10.94 20.31
C ILE A 253 -14.89 9.56 20.98
N ARG A 254 -13.82 9.28 21.73
CA ARG A 254 -13.67 8.02 22.46
C ARG A 254 -14.71 7.82 23.57
N SER A 255 -15.13 8.91 24.23
CA SER A 255 -16.15 8.88 25.27
C SER A 255 -17.58 8.98 24.74
N ALA A 256 -17.76 9.24 23.45
CA ALA A 256 -19.09 9.32 22.86
C ALA A 256 -19.72 7.91 22.84
N GLU A 257 -20.97 7.79 23.30
CA GLU A 257 -21.73 6.54 23.28
C GLU A 257 -21.91 6.02 21.83
N GLU A 258 -22.36 4.77 21.65
CA GLU A 258 -22.55 4.12 20.33
C GLU A 258 -23.44 4.93 19.34
N ASP A 259 -24.15 5.95 19.83
CA ASP A 259 -25.01 6.85 19.05
C ASP A 259 -24.28 8.09 18.45
N PHE A 260 -22.95 8.18 18.54
CA PHE A 260 -22.20 9.23 17.82
C PHE A 260 -22.38 9.07 16.30
N LYS A 261 -23.27 9.86 15.72
CA LYS A 261 -23.45 9.96 14.27
C LYS A 261 -22.54 11.07 13.72
N PRO A 262 -21.55 10.76 12.88
CA PRO A 262 -20.79 11.80 12.19
C PRO A 262 -21.74 12.64 11.32
N PRO A 263 -21.41 13.91 11.05
CA PRO A 263 -22.17 14.71 10.10
C PRO A 263 -22.18 14.01 8.74
N SER A 264 -23.36 13.58 8.31
CA SER A 264 -23.58 12.85 7.06
C SER A 264 -24.67 13.53 6.26
N SER A 265 -24.48 13.63 4.94
CA SER A 265 -25.55 14.00 4.00
C SER A 265 -26.55 12.86 3.78
N PHE A 266 -26.19 11.64 4.19
CA PHE A 266 -27.03 10.45 4.05
C PHE A 266 -27.95 10.28 5.25
N ALA A 267 -29.17 9.78 4.99
CA ALA A 267 -30.10 9.45 6.06
C ALA A 267 -29.63 8.22 6.86
N MET A 268 -28.88 7.33 6.23
CA MET A 268 -28.17 6.23 6.88
C MET A 268 -26.96 5.83 6.05
N GLU A 269 -25.85 5.51 6.71
CA GLU A 269 -24.68 4.94 6.07
C GLU A 269 -23.98 3.94 7.01
N GLY A 270 -23.19 3.05 6.42
CA GLY A 270 -22.39 2.09 7.16
C GLY A 270 -22.22 0.77 6.45
N HIS A 271 -21.55 -0.17 7.10
CA HIS A 271 -21.28 -1.48 6.52
C HIS A 271 -22.47 -2.44 6.66
N LEU A 272 -22.86 -3.05 5.54
CA LEU A 272 -23.82 -4.15 5.47
C LEU A 272 -23.21 -5.35 4.76
N TYR A 273 -23.65 -6.55 5.13
CA TYR A 273 -23.32 -7.78 4.41
C TYR A 273 -24.43 -8.13 3.46
N ILE A 274 -24.10 -8.49 2.22
CA ILE A 274 -25.07 -8.77 1.17
C ILE A 274 -24.91 -10.21 0.69
N GLN A 275 -26.04 -10.90 0.58
CA GLN A 275 -26.07 -12.29 0.13
C GLN A 275 -25.97 -12.37 -1.38
N GLU A 276 -24.81 -12.75 -1.89
CA GLU A 276 -24.57 -13.08 -3.29
C GLU A 276 -24.86 -14.57 -3.53
N LYS A 277 -25.67 -14.86 -4.55
CA LYS A 277 -25.86 -16.24 -5.02
C LYS A 277 -24.69 -16.61 -5.95
N ARG A 278 -24.03 -17.72 -5.67
CA ARG A 278 -22.99 -18.32 -6.52
C ARG A 278 -23.43 -19.71 -6.98
N ALA A 279 -22.70 -20.28 -7.95
CA ALA A 279 -22.99 -21.61 -8.48
C ALA A 279 -23.03 -22.71 -7.40
N LEU A 280 -22.24 -22.55 -6.33
CA LEU A 280 -22.18 -23.46 -5.18
C LEU A 280 -22.50 -22.71 -3.88
N GLY A 281 -23.77 -22.35 -3.70
CA GLY A 281 -24.29 -21.75 -2.47
C GLY A 281 -24.31 -20.22 -2.48
N SER A 282 -24.37 -19.63 -1.28
CA SER A 282 -24.40 -18.17 -1.12
C SER A 282 -23.20 -17.66 -0.33
N VAL A 283 -22.64 -16.55 -0.77
CA VAL A 283 -21.56 -15.83 -0.09
C VAL A 283 -22.10 -14.53 0.47
N TRP A 284 -21.57 -14.11 1.62
CA TRP A 284 -21.91 -12.82 2.22
C TRP A 284 -20.73 -11.88 2.05
N THR A 285 -20.91 -10.84 1.26
CA THR A 285 -19.85 -9.84 0.98
C THR A 285 -20.17 -8.56 1.73
N ARG A 286 -19.15 -7.99 2.40
CA ARG A 286 -19.30 -6.72 3.13
C ARG A 286 -19.15 -5.56 2.15
N TYR A 287 -20.13 -4.67 2.13
CA TYR A 287 -20.11 -3.42 1.38
C TYR A 287 -20.27 -2.23 2.30
N TYR A 288 -19.76 -1.06 1.88
CA TYR A 288 -20.18 0.20 2.47
C TYR A 288 -21.43 0.67 1.73
N CYS A 289 -22.49 0.90 2.49
CA CYS A 289 -23.79 1.26 1.95
C CYS A 289 -24.17 2.66 2.41
N THR A 290 -24.85 3.41 1.55
CA THR A 290 -25.43 4.71 1.88
C THR A 290 -26.87 4.78 1.39
N TYR A 291 -27.71 5.52 2.12
CA TYR A 291 -29.10 5.74 1.74
C TYR A 291 -29.46 7.22 1.86
N GLU A 292 -29.96 7.78 0.76
CA GLU A 292 -30.46 9.15 0.70
C GLU A 292 -32.00 9.16 0.68
N ARG A 293 -32.62 9.73 1.73
CA ARG A 293 -34.08 9.71 1.91
C ARG A 293 -34.83 10.57 0.88
N SER A 294 -34.27 11.72 0.49
CA SER A 294 -34.90 12.66 -0.46
C SER A 294 -35.10 12.04 -1.84
N SER A 295 -34.13 11.25 -2.30
CA SER A 295 -34.12 10.61 -3.63
C SER A 295 -34.48 9.12 -3.61
N LYS A 296 -34.58 8.51 -2.42
CA LYS A 296 -34.73 7.06 -2.20
C LYS A 296 -33.61 6.24 -2.85
N MET A 297 -32.42 6.81 -2.96
CA MET A 297 -31.27 6.15 -3.56
C MET A 297 -30.50 5.36 -2.51
N PHE A 298 -30.33 4.06 -2.76
CA PHE A 298 -29.50 3.15 -1.99
C PHE A 298 -28.23 2.84 -2.79
N SER A 299 -27.06 3.16 -2.23
CA SER A 299 -25.76 2.87 -2.83
C SER A 299 -25.09 1.72 -2.09
N MET A 300 -24.46 0.83 -2.84
CA MET A 300 -23.58 -0.23 -2.40
C MET A 300 -22.33 -0.12 -3.28
N THR A 301 -21.30 0.61 -2.84
CA THR A 301 -20.19 1.02 -3.70
C THR A 301 -19.60 -0.17 -4.48
N PRO A 302 -19.55 -0.13 -5.84
CA PRO A 302 -19.82 1.03 -6.72
C PRO A 302 -21.25 1.11 -7.32
N GLU A 303 -22.18 0.24 -6.96
CA GLU A 303 -23.52 0.17 -7.55
C GLU A 303 -24.53 1.08 -6.83
N VAL A 304 -25.46 1.68 -7.57
CA VAL A 304 -26.50 2.55 -7.01
C VAL A 304 -27.87 2.14 -7.53
N PHE A 305 -28.86 2.11 -6.64
CA PHE A 305 -30.19 1.60 -6.89
C PHE A 305 -31.26 2.54 -6.33
N ARG A 306 -32.44 2.59 -6.97
CA ARG A 306 -33.61 3.23 -6.37
C ARG A 306 -34.39 2.21 -5.54
N LEU A 307 -34.58 2.51 -4.26
CA LEU A 307 -35.30 1.64 -3.33
C LEU A 307 -36.80 1.62 -3.66
N ARG A 308 -37.36 0.42 -3.83
CA ARG A 308 -38.79 0.16 -3.99
C ARG A 308 -39.45 -0.20 -2.66
N SER A 309 -38.88 -1.16 -1.95
CA SER A 309 -39.41 -1.63 -0.68
C SER A 309 -38.30 -2.16 0.23
N CYS A 310 -38.53 -2.13 1.53
CA CYS A 310 -37.63 -2.67 2.55
C CYS A 310 -38.47 -3.46 3.56
N VAL A 311 -38.10 -4.71 3.84
CA VAL A 311 -38.89 -5.63 4.68
C VAL A 311 -37.97 -6.43 5.58
N ARG A 312 -38.30 -6.55 6.86
CA ARG A 312 -37.54 -7.41 7.79
C ARG A 312 -37.69 -8.87 7.33
N ARG A 313 -36.58 -9.63 7.29
CA ARG A 313 -36.64 -11.07 7.01
C ARG A 313 -37.07 -11.85 8.26
N LYS A 314 -37.93 -12.87 8.09
CA LYS A 314 -38.34 -13.75 9.19
C LYS A 314 -37.15 -14.58 9.67
N THR A 315 -36.99 -14.74 10.99
CA THR A 315 -35.86 -15.46 11.58
C THR A 315 -35.78 -16.90 11.09
N ASP A 316 -36.93 -17.55 10.88
CA ASP A 316 -36.98 -18.96 10.47
C ASP A 316 -36.71 -19.17 8.97
N SER A 317 -36.65 -18.08 8.17
CA SER A 317 -36.39 -18.15 6.73
C SER A 317 -34.91 -18.12 6.36
N ILE A 318 -34.02 -17.79 7.29
CA ILE A 318 -32.57 -17.76 7.06
C ILE A 318 -31.79 -17.99 8.35
N ASP A 319 -30.77 -18.85 8.30
CA ASP A 319 -29.86 -19.10 9.44
C ASP A 319 -28.79 -17.99 9.56
N LYS A 320 -29.26 -16.73 9.70
CA LYS A 320 -28.45 -15.51 9.90
C LYS A 320 -29.24 -14.49 10.73
N ARG A 321 -28.54 -13.76 11.60
CA ARG A 321 -29.14 -12.73 12.47
C ARG A 321 -29.18 -11.37 11.77
N PHE A 322 -30.18 -10.57 12.13
CA PHE A 322 -30.33 -9.16 11.73
C PHE A 322 -30.53 -8.92 10.23
N CYS A 323 -31.13 -9.88 9.53
CA CYS A 323 -31.35 -9.79 8.09
C CYS A 323 -32.63 -9.02 7.74
N PHE A 324 -32.57 -8.32 6.61
CA PHE A 324 -33.69 -7.66 5.98
C PHE A 324 -33.51 -7.68 4.46
N ASP A 325 -34.61 -7.57 3.74
CA ASP A 325 -34.64 -7.60 2.28
C ASP A 325 -35.01 -6.23 1.75
N ILE A 326 -34.33 -5.82 0.69
CA ILE A 326 -34.75 -4.70 -0.14
C ILE A 326 -35.14 -5.17 -1.52
N GLU A 327 -36.12 -4.49 -2.10
CA GLU A 327 -36.39 -4.54 -3.53
C GLU A 327 -35.98 -3.21 -4.14
N VAL A 328 -35.31 -3.29 -5.29
CA VAL A 328 -34.84 -2.13 -6.04
C VAL A 328 -35.50 -2.09 -7.41
N ILE A 329 -35.49 -0.94 -8.07
CA ILE A 329 -36.14 -0.80 -9.38
C ILE A 329 -35.33 -1.49 -10.47
N GLU A 330 -34.01 -1.41 -10.39
CA GLU A 330 -33.08 -1.79 -11.45
C GLU A 330 -32.82 -3.32 -11.51
N ARG A 331 -33.14 -4.05 -10.43
CA ARG A 331 -32.93 -5.50 -10.35
C ARG A 331 -34.25 -6.23 -10.07
N HIS A 332 -34.42 -7.35 -10.76
CA HIS A 332 -35.52 -8.26 -10.51
C HIS A 332 -35.14 -9.22 -9.38
N GLY A 333 -35.91 -9.21 -8.29
CA GLY A 333 -35.69 -10.04 -7.11
C GLY A 333 -35.24 -9.24 -5.88
N VAL A 334 -35.26 -9.90 -4.73
CA VAL A 334 -34.88 -9.32 -3.45
C VAL A 334 -33.36 -9.35 -3.25
N ILE A 335 -32.80 -8.28 -2.71
CA ILE A 335 -31.43 -8.22 -2.22
C ILE A 335 -31.49 -8.41 -0.71
N THR A 336 -30.84 -9.46 -0.22
CA THR A 336 -30.80 -9.77 1.21
C THR A 336 -29.58 -9.15 1.85
N LEU A 337 -29.84 -8.31 2.85
CA LEU A 337 -28.87 -7.55 3.63
C LEU A 337 -28.81 -8.09 5.05
N GLN A 338 -27.65 -7.96 5.68
CA GLN A 338 -27.41 -8.28 7.08
C GLN A 338 -26.68 -7.11 7.76
N ALA A 339 -27.30 -6.62 8.84
CA ALA A 339 -26.72 -5.63 9.74
C ALA A 339 -25.86 -6.31 10.83
N HIS A 340 -24.98 -5.53 11.49
CA HIS A 340 -24.09 -6.06 12.53
C HIS A 340 -24.75 -6.18 13.91
N SER A 341 -25.87 -5.50 14.15
CA SER A 341 -26.64 -5.56 15.39
C SER A 341 -28.13 -5.34 15.13
N GLU A 342 -28.98 -5.70 16.10
CA GLU A 342 -30.42 -5.44 16.02
C GLU A 342 -30.72 -3.94 16.02
N ALA A 343 -29.97 -3.14 16.79
CA ALA A 343 -30.09 -1.68 16.78
C ALA A 343 -29.75 -1.11 15.40
N ASN A 344 -28.64 -1.55 14.80
CA ASN A 344 -28.24 -1.13 13.46
C ASN A 344 -29.27 -1.54 12.38
N ARG A 345 -29.81 -2.77 12.46
CA ARG A 345 -30.90 -3.22 11.58
C ARG A 345 -32.12 -2.31 11.69
N ARG A 346 -32.53 -1.95 12.91
CA ARG A 346 -33.68 -1.07 13.13
C ARG A 346 -33.45 0.32 12.52
N LEU A 347 -32.26 0.89 12.70
CA LEU A 347 -31.90 2.17 12.08
C LEU A 347 -31.96 2.11 10.55
N TRP A 348 -31.42 1.06 9.93
CA TRP A 348 -31.52 0.86 8.48
C TRP A 348 -32.97 0.71 8.01
N MET A 349 -33.77 -0.09 8.71
CA MET A 349 -35.19 -0.25 8.41
C MET A 349 -35.95 1.07 8.56
N GLU A 350 -35.73 1.83 9.63
CA GLU A 350 -36.37 3.12 9.88
C GLU A 350 -35.96 4.18 8.85
N ALA A 351 -34.69 4.19 8.44
CA ALA A 351 -34.22 5.08 7.38
C ALA A 351 -34.94 4.81 6.05
N MET A 352 -35.19 3.53 5.74
CA MET A 352 -35.76 3.02 4.49
C MET A 352 -37.27 2.74 4.53
N ASP A 353 -38.00 3.26 5.53
CA ASP A 353 -39.45 3.05 5.73
C ASP A 353 -39.87 1.57 5.73
N GLY A 354 -39.04 0.71 6.32
CA GLY A 354 -39.15 -0.73 6.24
C GLY A 354 -40.31 -1.32 7.04
N LYS A 355 -40.88 -2.43 6.55
CA LYS A 355 -42.07 -3.08 7.13
C LYS A 355 -41.74 -4.38 7.88
N GLU A 356 -42.53 -4.68 8.90
CA GLU A 356 -42.49 -5.96 9.62
C GLU A 356 -43.27 -7.06 8.86
N PRO A 357 -42.93 -8.37 9.02
CA PRO A 357 -43.60 -9.46 8.32
C PRO A 357 -45.02 -9.70 8.85
N ILE A 358 -45.97 -10.05 7.96
CA ILE A 358 -47.37 -10.38 8.34
C ILE A 358 -47.39 -11.68 9.19
N PRO A 359 -48.05 -11.68 10.39
CA PRO A 359 -48.13 -12.84 11.29
C PRO A 359 -49.09 -13.94 10.78
N CYS A 360 -48.75 -15.20 11.03
CA CYS A 360 -49.57 -16.37 10.69
C CYS A 360 -50.59 -16.64 11.80
N PHE A 361 -51.90 -16.61 11.51
CA PHE A 361 -52.95 -16.89 12.48
C PHE A 361 -53.25 -18.40 12.58
N THR A 362 -53.45 -18.92 13.79
CA THR A 362 -53.89 -20.31 14.04
C THR A 362 -55.34 -20.53 13.57
N ALA A 363 -55.57 -21.52 12.72
CA ALA A 363 -56.88 -21.88 12.18
C ALA A 363 -57.59 -22.98 13.01
N PHE A 364 -58.92 -23.02 12.99
CA PHE A 364 -59.73 -24.02 13.71
C PHE A 364 -60.67 -24.78 12.77
N LEU A 365 -61.00 -26.02 13.14
CA LEU A 365 -61.97 -26.86 12.44
C LEU A 365 -63.41 -26.54 12.90
N ASN A 366 -63.88 -25.33 12.59
CA ASN A 366 -65.21 -24.80 12.91
C ASN A 366 -66.03 -24.54 11.63
N GLU A 367 -67.29 -24.09 11.77
CA GLU A 367 -68.17 -23.84 10.62
C GLU A 367 -67.59 -22.86 9.59
N ALA A 368 -66.86 -21.84 10.05
CA ALA A 368 -66.18 -20.90 9.17
C ALA A 368 -65.06 -21.59 8.37
N GLY A 369 -64.30 -22.47 9.00
CA GLY A 369 -63.28 -23.29 8.35
C GLY A 369 -63.85 -24.26 7.31
N PHE A 370 -64.99 -24.91 7.61
CA PHE A 370 -65.75 -25.71 6.66
C PHE A 370 -66.22 -24.90 5.46
N THR A 371 -66.80 -23.72 5.72
CA THR A 371 -67.27 -22.82 4.67
C THR A 371 -66.12 -22.34 3.78
N PHE A 372 -64.98 -22.02 4.39
CA PHE A 372 -63.77 -21.63 3.66
C PHE A 372 -63.26 -22.75 2.76
N ALA A 373 -63.02 -23.95 3.31
CA ALA A 373 -62.50 -25.07 2.54
C ALA A 373 -63.45 -25.47 1.40
N LYS A 374 -64.76 -25.49 1.66
CA LYS A 374 -65.79 -25.76 0.65
C LYS A 374 -65.79 -24.72 -0.46
N LYS A 375 -65.77 -23.41 -0.14
CA LYS A 375 -65.69 -22.34 -1.14
C LYS A 375 -64.41 -22.40 -1.96
N CYS A 376 -63.26 -22.66 -1.33
CA CYS A 376 -62.00 -22.83 -2.06
C CYS A 376 -62.09 -23.99 -3.05
N ILE A 377 -62.61 -25.14 -2.63
CA ILE A 377 -62.77 -26.32 -3.50
C ILE A 377 -63.77 -26.05 -4.61
N GLU A 378 -64.91 -25.43 -4.32
CA GLU A 378 -65.90 -25.03 -5.33
C GLU A 378 -65.30 -24.07 -6.36
N LEU A 379 -64.50 -23.09 -5.94
CA LEU A 379 -63.83 -22.16 -6.84
C LEU A 379 -62.79 -22.88 -7.70
N ILE A 380 -61.99 -23.78 -7.13
CA ILE A 380 -60.98 -24.55 -7.88
C ILE A 380 -61.66 -25.48 -8.89
N GLU A 381 -62.76 -26.15 -8.51
CA GLU A 381 -63.49 -27.06 -9.39
C GLU A 381 -64.32 -26.35 -10.46
N ALA A 382 -64.87 -25.18 -10.15
CA ALA A 382 -65.61 -24.35 -11.12
C ALA A 382 -64.70 -23.75 -12.21
N LEU A 383 -63.40 -23.66 -11.97
CA LEU A 383 -62.40 -23.10 -12.89
C LEU A 383 -61.81 -24.13 -13.87
N LEU A 384 -62.48 -25.27 -14.09
CA LEU A 384 -62.27 -26.17 -15.23
C LEU A 384 -63.32 -25.87 -16.32
N PRO A 385 -62.96 -25.66 -17.60
CA PRO A 385 -62.01 -24.69 -18.12
C PRO A 385 -62.68 -23.66 -19.08
N TRP A 386 -63.46 -22.65 -18.64
CA TRP A 386 -64.01 -21.63 -19.58
C TRP A 386 -64.36 -20.24 -19.01
N LEU A 387 -63.81 -19.75 -17.89
CA LEU A 387 -64.08 -18.37 -17.44
C LEU A 387 -62.83 -17.63 -16.91
N ASP A 388 -62.74 -16.34 -17.25
CA ASP A 388 -61.60 -15.41 -17.15
C ASP A 388 -60.89 -15.30 -15.78
N SER A 389 -59.58 -15.08 -15.84
CA SER A 389 -58.60 -15.15 -14.73
C SER A 389 -58.51 -13.93 -13.81
N ASP A 390 -59.53 -13.06 -13.77
CA ASP A 390 -59.34 -11.69 -13.26
C ASP A 390 -59.81 -11.44 -11.82
N VAL A 391 -59.97 -12.48 -10.99
CA VAL A 391 -60.29 -12.27 -9.55
C VAL A 391 -59.32 -12.99 -8.60
N TRP A 392 -58.96 -14.26 -8.82
CA TRP A 392 -57.87 -14.95 -8.10
C TRP A 392 -57.36 -16.11 -8.96
N ASP A 393 -56.04 -16.26 -9.11
CA ASP A 393 -55.51 -17.40 -9.86
C ASP A 393 -55.64 -18.71 -9.05
N ASN A 394 -55.78 -19.84 -9.75
CA ASN A 394 -55.90 -21.16 -9.12
C ASN A 394 -54.74 -21.46 -8.16
N LYS A 395 -53.54 -20.90 -8.40
CA LYS A 395 -52.36 -21.06 -7.54
C LYS A 395 -52.54 -20.37 -6.19
N THR A 396 -53.16 -19.20 -6.14
CA THR A 396 -53.44 -18.48 -4.90
C THR A 396 -54.51 -19.21 -4.08
N ILE A 397 -55.60 -19.67 -4.70
CA ILE A 397 -56.68 -20.37 -3.98
C ILE A 397 -56.19 -21.73 -3.45
N THR A 398 -55.45 -22.50 -4.27
CA THR A 398 -54.87 -23.78 -3.82
C THR A 398 -53.84 -23.59 -2.71
N SER A 399 -53.04 -22.52 -2.76
CA SER A 399 -52.10 -22.17 -1.69
C SER A 399 -52.84 -21.79 -0.40
N ALA A 400 -53.90 -21.00 -0.48
CA ALA A 400 -54.71 -20.61 0.67
C ALA A 400 -55.41 -21.83 1.30
N LEU A 401 -55.94 -22.76 0.50
CA LEU A 401 -56.53 -24.00 0.98
C LEU A 401 -55.50 -24.87 1.70
N LYS A 402 -54.32 -25.05 1.11
CA LYS A 402 -53.21 -25.79 1.73
C LYS A 402 -52.77 -25.14 3.04
N ASP A 403 -52.65 -23.81 3.06
CA ASP A 403 -52.24 -23.05 4.24
C ASP A 403 -53.25 -23.14 5.37
N TYR A 404 -54.55 -23.15 5.07
CA TYR A 404 -55.58 -23.41 6.07
C TYR A 404 -55.36 -24.76 6.77
N PHE A 405 -55.15 -25.83 6.02
CA PHE A 405 -54.91 -27.16 6.61
C PHE A 405 -53.60 -27.23 7.41
N ARG A 406 -52.55 -26.54 6.93
CA ARG A 406 -51.26 -26.42 7.61
C ARG A 406 -51.38 -25.67 8.95
N CYS A 407 -52.20 -24.63 9.00
CA CYS A 407 -52.37 -23.76 10.15
C CYS A 407 -53.44 -24.23 11.14
N LEU A 408 -54.09 -25.37 10.91
CA LEU A 408 -55.03 -25.94 11.88
C LEU A 408 -54.33 -26.14 13.24
N ALA A 409 -55.01 -25.82 14.35
CA ALA A 409 -54.50 -26.05 15.70
C ALA A 409 -54.09 -27.52 15.95
N GLU A 410 -54.79 -28.45 15.31
CA GLU A 410 -54.44 -29.87 15.24
C GLU A 410 -54.48 -30.34 13.78
N PRO A 411 -53.54 -31.20 13.31
CA PRO A 411 -53.60 -31.77 11.97
C PRO A 411 -54.92 -32.50 11.72
N LEU A 412 -55.37 -32.52 10.46
CA LEU A 412 -56.67 -33.08 10.10
C LEU A 412 -56.78 -34.57 10.49
N LEU A 413 -55.69 -35.32 10.41
CA LEU A 413 -55.61 -36.74 10.83
C LEU A 413 -55.30 -36.93 12.33
N THR A 414 -55.32 -35.85 13.11
CA THR A 414 -55.11 -35.76 14.58
C THR A 414 -53.71 -36.15 15.05
N TYR A 415 -53.23 -35.55 16.14
CA TYR A 415 -51.99 -36.01 16.78
C TYR A 415 -52.18 -37.38 17.45
N ARG A 416 -53.38 -37.63 17.99
CA ARG A 416 -53.73 -38.86 18.71
C ARG A 416 -53.56 -40.11 17.85
N LEU A 417 -54.02 -40.08 16.59
CA LEU A 417 -53.96 -41.23 15.68
C LEU A 417 -52.69 -41.27 14.82
N HIS A 418 -51.82 -40.26 14.91
CA HIS A 418 -50.63 -40.12 14.06
C HIS A 418 -49.73 -41.37 14.06
N LYS A 419 -49.39 -41.89 15.27
CA LYS A 419 -48.53 -43.08 15.42
C LYS A 419 -49.19 -44.34 14.85
N ASP A 420 -50.51 -44.43 14.92
CA ASP A 420 -51.28 -45.57 14.42
C ASP A 420 -51.37 -45.55 12.89
N PHE A 421 -51.58 -44.38 12.28
CA PHE A 421 -51.55 -44.23 10.83
C PHE A 421 -50.17 -44.56 10.25
N VAL A 422 -49.09 -44.04 10.86
CA VAL A 422 -47.71 -44.35 10.43
C VAL A 422 -47.39 -45.84 10.59
N ARG A 423 -47.88 -46.49 11.65
CA ARG A 423 -47.73 -47.94 11.85
C ARG A 423 -48.52 -48.74 10.82
N ALA A 424 -49.76 -48.34 10.54
CA ALA A 424 -50.59 -48.99 9.53
C ALA A 424 -49.93 -48.96 8.15
N ALA A 425 -49.33 -47.82 7.76
CA ALA A 425 -48.62 -47.69 6.49
C ALA A 425 -47.35 -48.55 6.35
N LYS A 426 -46.82 -49.11 7.45
CA LYS A 426 -45.63 -49.97 7.47
C LYS A 426 -45.93 -51.46 7.26
N PHE A 427 -47.19 -51.89 7.24
CA PHE A 427 -47.52 -53.30 6.99
C PHE A 427 -47.19 -53.72 5.57
N GLU A 428 -46.49 -54.85 5.40
CA GLU A 428 -46.06 -55.37 4.09
C GLU A 428 -47.25 -55.75 3.19
N ASP A 429 -48.29 -56.38 3.75
CA ASP A 429 -49.49 -56.76 3.00
C ASP A 429 -50.34 -55.53 2.61
N GLN A 430 -50.51 -55.31 1.31
CA GLN A 430 -51.23 -54.15 0.76
C GLN A 430 -52.71 -54.15 1.18
N SER A 431 -53.37 -55.31 1.16
CA SER A 431 -54.80 -55.42 1.49
C SER A 431 -55.05 -55.09 2.97
N TYR A 432 -54.17 -55.56 3.85
CA TYR A 432 -54.18 -55.28 5.28
C TYR A 432 -53.87 -53.81 5.56
N ARG A 433 -52.90 -53.21 4.87
CA ARG A 433 -52.56 -51.78 4.97
C ARG A 433 -53.77 -50.89 4.66
N VAL A 434 -54.47 -51.16 3.56
CA VAL A 434 -55.68 -50.42 3.16
C VAL A 434 -56.78 -50.59 4.21
N ARG A 435 -57.06 -51.81 4.67
CA ARG A 435 -58.08 -52.06 5.71
C ARG A 435 -57.74 -51.35 7.03
N ALA A 436 -56.49 -51.38 7.46
CA ALA A 436 -56.04 -50.76 8.69
C ALA A 436 -56.15 -49.22 8.65
N ILE A 437 -55.72 -48.59 7.54
CA ILE A 437 -55.85 -47.14 7.34
C ILE A 437 -57.33 -46.75 7.27
N HIS A 438 -58.17 -47.50 6.56
CA HIS A 438 -59.60 -47.25 6.49
C HIS A 438 -60.27 -47.34 7.88
N ALA A 439 -59.92 -48.36 8.67
CA ALA A 439 -60.41 -48.48 10.05
C ALA A 439 -60.01 -47.30 10.94
N LEU A 440 -58.81 -46.73 10.72
CA LEU A 440 -58.35 -45.53 11.43
C LEU A 440 -59.07 -44.25 10.98
N VAL A 441 -59.41 -44.11 9.70
CA VAL A 441 -60.24 -43.00 9.19
C VAL A 441 -61.61 -43.00 9.87
N HIS A 442 -62.21 -44.18 10.11
CA HIS A 442 -63.48 -44.29 10.84
C HIS A 442 -63.36 -43.99 12.34
N LYS A 443 -62.15 -43.96 12.91
CA LYS A 443 -61.89 -43.55 14.29
C LYS A 443 -61.65 -42.04 14.44
N LEU A 444 -61.58 -41.28 13.34
CA LEU A 444 -61.43 -39.82 13.39
C LEU A 444 -62.67 -39.17 14.00
N PRO A 445 -62.53 -38.03 14.71
CA PRO A 445 -63.68 -37.22 15.10
C PRO A 445 -64.54 -36.83 13.89
N GLU A 446 -65.86 -36.72 14.07
CA GLU A 446 -66.81 -36.51 12.97
C GLU A 446 -66.48 -35.29 12.10
N LYS A 447 -66.05 -34.18 12.72
CA LYS A 447 -65.62 -32.98 11.97
C LYS A 447 -64.37 -33.25 11.12
N ASN A 448 -63.38 -33.92 11.68
CA ASN A 448 -62.15 -34.28 10.96
C ASN A 448 -62.43 -35.23 9.80
N LYS A 449 -63.28 -36.24 10.03
CA LYS A 449 -63.70 -37.20 9.01
C LYS A 449 -64.48 -36.50 7.88
N SER A 450 -65.42 -35.63 8.21
CA SER A 450 -66.24 -34.89 7.22
C SER A 450 -65.39 -33.94 6.37
N MET A 451 -64.46 -33.20 6.99
CA MET A 451 -63.53 -32.34 6.27
C MET A 451 -62.53 -33.14 5.43
N LEU A 452 -62.05 -34.28 5.95
CA LEU A 452 -61.17 -35.18 5.21
C LEU A 452 -61.88 -35.78 3.98
N ASP A 453 -63.15 -36.16 4.11
CA ASP A 453 -63.96 -36.64 2.98
C ASP A 453 -64.11 -35.56 1.89
N LEU A 454 -64.46 -34.33 2.29
CA LEU A 454 -64.56 -33.19 1.39
C LEU A 454 -63.25 -32.89 0.65
N LEU A 455 -62.12 -32.88 1.36
CA LEU A 455 -60.80 -32.69 0.76
C LEU A 455 -60.40 -33.86 -0.14
N THR A 456 -60.57 -35.10 0.33
CA THR A 456 -60.13 -36.29 -0.41
C THR A 456 -60.94 -36.47 -1.69
N ASN A 457 -62.24 -36.15 -1.67
CA ASN A 457 -63.08 -36.17 -2.88
C ASN A 457 -62.54 -35.21 -3.95
N HIS A 458 -62.16 -34.00 -3.53
CA HIS A 458 -61.52 -33.04 -4.41
C HIS A 458 -60.18 -33.57 -4.96
N LEU A 459 -59.31 -34.07 -4.09
CA LEU A 459 -57.99 -34.60 -4.48
C LEU A 459 -58.11 -35.81 -5.43
N PHE A 460 -59.12 -36.66 -5.24
CA PHE A 460 -59.42 -37.77 -6.14
C PHE A 460 -59.83 -37.29 -7.54
N LYS A 461 -60.65 -36.23 -7.64
CA LYS A 461 -60.97 -35.61 -8.93
C LYS A 461 -59.74 -35.02 -9.60
N VAL A 462 -58.89 -34.33 -8.83
CA VAL A 462 -57.61 -33.79 -9.32
C VAL A 462 -56.74 -34.92 -9.87
N SER A 463 -56.58 -36.03 -9.15
CA SER A 463 -55.77 -37.16 -9.62
C SER A 463 -56.37 -37.90 -10.81
N SER A 464 -57.70 -37.88 -10.97
CA SER A 464 -58.37 -38.48 -12.15
C SER A 464 -58.07 -37.74 -13.46
N HIS A 465 -57.51 -36.53 -13.38
CA HIS A 465 -57.06 -35.73 -14.53
C HIS A 465 -55.52 -35.62 -14.59
N SER A 466 -54.80 -36.58 -13.99
CA SER A 466 -53.33 -36.55 -13.89
C SER A 466 -52.62 -36.45 -15.26
N ASP A 467 -53.24 -36.96 -16.33
CA ASP A 467 -52.69 -36.88 -17.68
C ASP A 467 -52.57 -35.43 -18.19
N GLN A 468 -53.39 -34.52 -17.65
CA GLN A 468 -53.38 -33.09 -18.01
C GLN A 468 -52.66 -32.24 -16.97
N ASN A 469 -52.95 -32.43 -15.68
CA ASN A 469 -52.42 -31.57 -14.61
C ASN A 469 -51.12 -32.09 -13.97
N GLN A 470 -50.64 -33.28 -14.37
CA GLN A 470 -49.43 -33.94 -13.85
C GLN A 470 -49.48 -34.28 -12.34
N MET A 471 -50.65 -34.16 -11.71
CA MET A 471 -50.86 -34.47 -10.29
C MET A 471 -51.34 -35.91 -10.11
N THR A 472 -50.41 -36.86 -10.07
CA THR A 472 -50.70 -38.25 -9.67
C THR A 472 -51.08 -38.33 -8.18
N VAL A 473 -51.68 -39.44 -7.75
CA VAL A 473 -51.98 -39.65 -6.33
C VAL A 473 -50.71 -39.56 -5.48
N SER A 474 -49.57 -40.04 -5.97
CA SER A 474 -48.29 -39.91 -5.26
C SER A 474 -47.80 -38.47 -5.14
N ASN A 475 -47.95 -37.65 -6.19
CA ASN A 475 -47.63 -36.23 -6.12
C ASN A 475 -48.52 -35.49 -5.11
N LEU A 476 -49.81 -35.84 -5.03
CA LEU A 476 -50.71 -35.30 -4.02
C LEU A 476 -50.37 -35.79 -2.61
N GLY A 477 -49.97 -37.05 -2.47
CA GLY A 477 -49.47 -37.64 -1.23
C GLY A 477 -48.25 -36.90 -0.67
N MET A 478 -47.28 -36.55 -1.52
CA MET A 478 -46.10 -35.77 -1.10
C MET A 478 -46.43 -34.37 -0.59
N ILE A 479 -47.47 -33.73 -1.15
CA ILE A 479 -47.88 -32.38 -0.75
C ILE A 479 -48.75 -32.43 0.51
N PHE A 480 -49.75 -33.31 0.54
CA PHE A 480 -50.74 -33.35 1.60
C PHE A 480 -50.38 -34.27 2.77
N GLY A 481 -49.44 -35.21 2.62
CA GLY A 481 -48.88 -36.03 3.70
C GLY A 481 -48.42 -35.21 4.91
N PRO A 482 -47.39 -34.36 4.76
CA PRO A 482 -46.91 -33.52 5.86
C PRO A 482 -47.92 -32.43 6.26
N THR A 483 -48.82 -32.03 5.36
CA THR A 483 -49.84 -31.01 5.63
C THR A 483 -50.94 -31.54 6.55
N LEU A 484 -51.43 -32.77 6.31
CA LEU A 484 -52.55 -33.38 7.03
C LEU A 484 -52.11 -34.22 8.23
N MET A 485 -50.85 -34.65 8.28
CA MET A 485 -50.26 -35.49 9.34
C MET A 485 -49.00 -34.86 9.95
N ARG A 486 -49.09 -33.63 10.45
CA ARG A 486 -47.97 -33.01 11.16
C ARG A 486 -47.57 -33.84 12.39
N SER A 487 -46.27 -34.01 12.61
CA SER A 487 -45.76 -34.61 13.85
C SER A 487 -45.87 -33.59 14.98
N GLN A 488 -46.20 -34.05 16.19
CA GLN A 488 -46.18 -33.19 17.39
C GLN A 488 -44.73 -32.96 17.89
N GLU A 489 -43.80 -33.82 17.50
CA GLU A 489 -42.39 -33.77 17.89
C GLU A 489 -41.49 -33.47 16.67
N GLU A 490 -40.59 -32.50 16.80
CA GLU A 490 -39.60 -32.10 15.78
C GLU A 490 -38.29 -32.89 15.92
N THR A 491 -38.35 -34.22 15.75
CA THR A 491 -37.17 -35.10 15.86
C THR A 491 -36.75 -35.68 14.50
N VAL A 492 -35.48 -36.13 14.38
CA VAL A 492 -34.97 -36.82 13.17
C VAL A 492 -35.80 -38.08 12.85
N ALA A 493 -36.26 -38.79 13.88
CA ALA A 493 -37.16 -39.94 13.73
C ALA A 493 -38.52 -39.54 13.13
N ALA A 494 -39.04 -38.36 13.46
CA ALA A 494 -40.27 -37.83 12.87
C ALA A 494 -40.08 -37.45 11.38
N MET A 495 -38.92 -36.89 11.00
CA MET A 495 -38.59 -36.59 9.60
C MET A 495 -38.51 -37.86 8.74
N MET A 496 -37.95 -38.96 9.28
CA MET A 496 -37.93 -40.26 8.60
C MET A 496 -39.32 -40.88 8.38
N ASN A 497 -40.34 -40.43 9.13
CA ASN A 497 -41.71 -40.92 8.98
C ASN A 497 -42.53 -40.16 7.92
N ILE A 498 -42.03 -39.06 7.35
CA ILE A 498 -42.74 -38.27 6.32
C ILE A 498 -43.12 -39.15 5.11
N LYS A 499 -42.23 -40.05 4.68
CA LYS A 499 -42.53 -40.99 3.58
C LYS A 499 -43.76 -41.87 3.86
N PHE A 500 -44.00 -42.24 5.12
CA PHE A 500 -45.17 -43.03 5.49
C PHE A 500 -46.44 -42.17 5.59
N GLN A 501 -46.33 -40.88 5.93
CA GLN A 501 -47.46 -39.94 5.89
C GLN A 501 -47.96 -39.77 4.45
N ASN A 502 -47.04 -39.69 3.49
CA ASN A 502 -47.38 -39.63 2.07
C ASN A 502 -48.16 -40.88 1.66
N ILE A 503 -47.67 -42.07 2.02
CA ILE A 503 -48.35 -43.36 1.75
C ILE A 503 -49.77 -43.41 2.37
N VAL A 504 -49.95 -42.87 3.58
CA VAL A 504 -51.29 -42.82 4.22
C VAL A 504 -52.24 -41.98 3.38
N VAL A 505 -51.83 -40.79 2.96
CA VAL A 505 -52.66 -39.90 2.15
C VAL A 505 -52.91 -40.48 0.75
N GLU A 506 -51.91 -41.12 0.14
CA GLU A 506 -52.06 -41.83 -1.13
C GLU A 506 -53.16 -42.90 -1.05
N ILE A 507 -53.12 -43.75 -0.02
CA ILE A 507 -54.09 -44.83 0.19
C ILE A 507 -55.51 -44.27 0.41
N ILE A 508 -55.63 -43.17 1.15
CA ILE A 508 -56.92 -42.50 1.42
C ILE A 508 -57.50 -41.97 0.10
N ILE A 509 -56.69 -41.35 -0.76
CA ILE A 509 -57.13 -40.84 -2.07
C ILE A 509 -57.50 -41.98 -3.02
N GLU A 510 -56.61 -42.98 -3.20
CA GLU A 510 -56.82 -44.11 -4.13
C GLU A 510 -58.07 -44.93 -3.82
N ASN A 511 -58.42 -45.08 -2.53
CA ASN A 511 -59.51 -45.95 -2.08
C ASN A 511 -60.81 -45.22 -1.75
N HIS A 512 -60.89 -43.91 -2.01
CA HIS A 512 -62.06 -43.09 -1.73
C HIS A 512 -63.37 -43.69 -2.31
N LYS A 513 -63.35 -44.17 -3.57
CA LYS A 513 -64.56 -44.75 -4.21
C LYS A 513 -64.80 -46.24 -3.88
N LYS A 514 -63.80 -46.97 -3.38
CA LYS A 514 -63.91 -48.41 -3.04
C LYS A 514 -64.49 -48.64 -1.63
N GLY A 515 -64.34 -47.68 -0.71
CA GLY A 515 -64.88 -47.76 0.66
C GLY A 515 -66.40 -47.71 0.76
N ALA A 516 -67.09 -47.06 -0.19
CA ALA A 516 -68.56 -46.99 -0.21
C ALA A 516 -69.25 -48.33 -0.53
N ALA A 517 -68.57 -49.25 -1.23
CA ALA A 517 -69.11 -50.56 -1.61
C ALA A 517 -68.79 -51.69 -0.60
N VAL A 518 -67.78 -51.52 0.26
CA VAL A 518 -67.35 -52.55 1.24
C VAL A 518 -68.08 -52.42 2.58
N ALA A 519 -68.74 -51.30 2.86
CA ALA A 519 -69.48 -51.06 4.10
C ALA A 519 -70.79 -51.88 4.25
N GLN A 520 -71.22 -52.62 3.22
CA GLN A 520 -72.42 -53.48 3.28
C GLN A 520 -72.13 -54.97 3.52
N SER A 521 -70.88 -55.38 3.74
CA SER A 521 -70.62 -56.76 4.15
C SER A 521 -69.40 -56.88 5.06
N VAL A 522 -69.60 -57.59 6.16
CA VAL A 522 -68.62 -58.20 7.07
C VAL A 522 -68.25 -57.42 8.34
N GLU A 523 -68.72 -57.92 9.49
CA GLU A 523 -68.19 -57.69 10.83
C GLU A 523 -66.72 -58.12 10.91
N TRP A 524 -65.82 -57.25 11.39
CA TRP A 524 -64.43 -57.63 11.63
C TRP A 524 -63.96 -57.25 13.03
N THR A 525 -63.96 -58.25 13.91
CA THR A 525 -63.14 -58.34 15.12
C THR A 525 -61.66 -58.43 14.72
N LEU A 526 -60.83 -57.49 15.21
CA LEU A 526 -59.37 -57.56 15.10
C LEU A 526 -58.82 -58.57 16.12
N HIS A 527 -58.51 -59.80 15.68
CA HIS A 527 -57.61 -60.69 16.42
C HIS A 527 -56.19 -60.61 15.84
N PRO A 528 -55.14 -60.42 16.67
CA PRO A 528 -53.76 -60.39 16.21
C PRO A 528 -53.23 -61.80 15.91
N PRO A 529 -52.33 -61.99 14.92
CA PRO A 529 -51.61 -63.24 14.76
C PRO A 529 -50.67 -63.47 15.95
N CYS A 530 -50.71 -64.68 16.50
CA CYS A 530 -49.86 -65.16 17.57
C CYS A 530 -48.38 -65.10 17.18
N LEU A 531 -47.58 -64.34 17.93
CA LEU A 531 -46.12 -64.49 17.96
C LEU A 531 -45.76 -65.41 19.13
N GLN A 532 -45.25 -66.58 18.76
CA GLN A 532 -44.71 -67.60 19.65
C GLN A 532 -43.56 -67.01 20.49
N ARG A 533 -43.57 -67.35 21.78
CA ARG A 533 -42.40 -67.26 22.66
C ARG A 533 -41.39 -68.34 22.24
N GLY A 534 -40.14 -67.95 22.08
CA GLY A 534 -38.98 -68.82 22.00
C GLY A 534 -37.80 -68.08 22.63
N ALA A 535 -37.08 -68.78 23.51
CA ALA A 535 -35.99 -68.32 24.35
C ALA A 535 -34.77 -67.77 23.59
#